data_AF-A0A9D5EZ15-F1
#
_entry.id   AF-A0A9D5EZ15-F1
#
_cell.length_a   1.000
_cell.length_b   1.000
_cell.length_c   1.000
_cell.angle_alpha   90.00
_cell.angle_beta   90.00
_cell.angle_gamma   90.00
#
_symmetry.space_group_name_H-M   'P 1'
#
loop_
_entity.id
_entity.type
_entity.pdbx_description
1 polymer ?
#
loop_
_entity_poly.entity_id
_entity_poly.type
_entity_poly.pdbx_seq_one_letter_code
_entity_poly.pdbx_strand_id
1 'polypeptide(L)'
;MTAVSTSPSPQTAVLAPLDTNLGPMPEWNLGDLYAAIDAPEVTRDLDAAAAESARLKANYQGKLAAMGGDGAELAKVIKAYEALSDLMGKLGS
;
A
#
# COMPACT_ATOMS: atom_id res chain seq x y z
N MET A 1 -2.17 4.23 67.53
CA MET A 1 -2.28 5.53 66.85
C MET A 1 -2.28 5.27 65.35
N THR A 2 -3.45 5.37 64.73
CA THR A 2 -3.72 5.01 63.33
C THR A 2 -3.29 6.16 62.42
N ALA A 3 -2.37 5.92 61.48
CA ALA A 3 -2.00 6.91 60.48
C ALA A 3 -2.95 6.78 59.28
N VAL A 4 -3.75 7.83 59.04
CA VAL A 4 -4.58 8.00 57.84
C VAL A 4 -3.66 8.14 56.63
N SER A 5 -3.74 7.19 55.70
CA SER A 5 -3.20 7.35 54.34
C SER A 5 -4.22 8.09 53.51
N THR A 6 -3.92 9.35 53.17
CA THR A 6 -4.69 10.13 52.21
C THR A 6 -4.16 9.83 50.81
N SER A 7 -4.96 9.19 49.96
CA SER A 7 -4.66 9.06 48.54
C SER A 7 -4.71 10.42 47.84
N PRO A 8 -3.84 10.71 46.85
CA PRO A 8 -3.94 11.93 46.07
C PRO A 8 -5.18 11.87 45.14
N SER A 9 -5.94 12.97 45.11
CA SER A 9 -7.07 13.19 44.21
C SER A 9 -6.66 13.07 42.72
N PRO A 10 -7.56 12.67 41.82
CA PRO A 10 -7.29 12.70 40.39
C PRO A 10 -7.06 14.14 39.94
N GLN A 11 -5.84 14.43 39.45
CA GLN A 11 -5.59 15.69 38.75
C GLN A 11 -6.24 15.59 37.37
N THR A 12 -7.37 16.27 37.20
CA THR A 12 -7.96 16.48 35.88
C THR A 12 -6.96 17.29 35.06
N ALA A 13 -6.24 16.64 34.14
CA ALA A 13 -5.45 17.34 33.15
C ALA A 13 -6.41 18.17 32.29
N VAL A 14 -6.41 19.48 32.49
CA VAL A 14 -7.08 20.42 31.59
C VAL A 14 -6.29 20.38 30.29
N LEU A 15 -6.83 19.69 29.28
CA LEU A 15 -6.28 19.77 27.93
C LEU A 15 -6.47 21.21 27.48
N ALA A 16 -5.35 21.91 27.24
CA ALA A 16 -5.38 23.19 26.54
C ALA A 16 -6.14 23.01 25.22
N PRO A 17 -6.87 24.05 24.73
CA PRO A 17 -7.56 23.95 23.46
C PRO A 17 -6.55 23.54 22.39
N LEU A 18 -6.82 22.43 21.70
CA LEU A 18 -6.03 22.06 20.54
C LEU A 18 -6.36 23.09 19.46
N ASP A 19 -5.37 23.90 19.06
CA ASP A 19 -5.49 24.73 17.87
C ASP A 19 -5.70 23.79 16.67
N THR A 20 -6.94 23.75 16.18
CA THR A 20 -7.36 22.93 15.03
C THR A 20 -6.92 23.53 13.70
N ASN A 21 -6.28 24.71 13.73
CA ASN A 21 -5.72 25.34 12.57
C ASN A 21 -4.36 24.70 12.24
N LEU A 22 -4.41 23.64 11.43
CA LEU A 22 -3.24 22.90 10.96
C LEU A 22 -2.46 23.62 9.85
N GLY A 23 -2.91 24.81 9.42
CA GLY A 23 -2.36 25.49 8.25
C GLY A 23 -2.61 24.72 6.95
N PRO A 24 -1.95 25.13 5.84
CA PRO A 24 -1.99 24.37 4.59
C PRO A 24 -1.29 23.02 4.79
N MET A 25 -2.02 21.93 4.55
CA MET A 25 -1.44 20.59 4.59
C MET A 25 -0.61 20.33 3.33
N PRO A 26 0.48 19.56 3.44
CA PRO A 26 1.21 19.12 2.26
C PRO A 26 0.31 18.25 1.38
N GLU A 27 0.38 18.47 0.07
CA GLU A 27 -0.24 17.59 -0.92
C GLU A 27 0.80 16.62 -1.47
N TRP A 28 0.36 15.39 -1.74
CA TRP A 28 1.19 14.40 -2.39
C TRP A 28 1.22 14.67 -3.89
N ASN A 29 2.36 15.12 -4.41
CA ASN A 29 2.53 15.37 -5.84
C ASN A 29 2.77 14.05 -6.59
N LEU A 30 1.80 13.63 -7.40
CA LEU A 30 1.87 12.42 -8.22
C LEU A 30 2.51 12.65 -9.60
N GLY A 31 2.92 13.89 -9.91
CA GLY A 31 3.48 14.27 -11.22
C GLY A 31 4.71 13.45 -11.63
N ASP A 32 5.46 12.93 -10.66
CA ASP A 32 6.60 12.04 -10.91
C ASP A 32 6.19 10.64 -11.41
N LEU A 33 4.94 10.22 -11.16
CA LEU A 33 4.40 8.93 -11.60
C LEU A 33 3.67 9.06 -12.94
N TYR A 34 2.78 10.05 -13.04
CA TYR A 34 2.03 10.40 -14.24
C TYR A 34 1.79 11.91 -14.26
N ALA A 35 1.93 12.53 -15.44
CA ALA A 35 1.76 13.98 -15.59
C ALA A 35 0.33 14.45 -15.28
N ALA A 36 -0.68 13.60 -15.53
CA ALA A 36 -2.09 13.83 -15.24
C ALA A 36 -2.84 12.48 -15.24
N ILE A 37 -4.08 12.47 -14.74
CA ILE A 37 -4.92 11.25 -14.69
C ILE A 37 -5.33 10.73 -16.08
N ASP A 38 -5.38 11.62 -17.06
CA ASP A 38 -5.71 11.34 -18.46
C ASP A 38 -4.46 11.20 -19.34
N ALA A 39 -3.27 11.16 -18.73
CA ALA A 39 -2.03 10.93 -19.45
C ALA A 39 -2.09 9.57 -20.17
N PRO A 40 -1.64 9.48 -21.44
CA PRO A 40 -1.74 8.25 -22.23
C PRO A 40 -1.01 7.07 -21.58
N GLU A 41 0.02 7.34 -20.78
CA GLU A 41 0.76 6.34 -20.00
C GLU A 41 -0.13 5.63 -18.98
N VAL A 42 -1.14 6.29 -18.41
CA VAL A 42 -2.10 5.66 -17.48
C VAL A 42 -2.90 4.57 -18.18
N THR A 43 -3.45 4.90 -19.37
CA THR A 43 -4.21 3.93 -20.17
C THR A 43 -3.32 2.76 -20.60
N ARG A 44 -2.11 3.05 -21.07
CA ARG A 44 -1.13 2.02 -21.45
C ARG A 44 -0.82 1.08 -20.28
N ASP A 45 -0.60 1.64 -19.09
CA ASP A 45 -0.21 0.87 -17.91
C ASP A 45 -1.40 0.04 -17.39
N LEU A 46 -2.63 0.55 -17.47
CA LEU A 46 -3.86 -0.21 -17.19
C LEU A 46 -4.03 -1.40 -18.15
N ASP A 47 -3.87 -1.18 -19.45
CA ASP A 47 -3.97 -2.23 -20.47
C ASP A 47 -2.89 -3.32 -20.26
N ALA A 48 -1.67 -2.89 -19.94
CA ALA A 48 -0.56 -3.80 -19.64
C ALA A 48 -0.84 -4.64 -18.38
N ALA A 49 -1.34 -4.01 -17.30
CA ALA A 49 -1.70 -4.72 -16.07
C ALA A 49 -2.84 -5.74 -16.30
N ALA A 50 -3.84 -5.39 -17.11
CA ALA A 50 -4.94 -6.27 -17.47
C ALA A 50 -4.45 -7.51 -18.27
N ALA A 51 -3.63 -7.28 -19.29
CA ALA A 51 -3.06 -8.34 -20.11
C ALA A 51 -2.17 -9.29 -19.29
N GLU A 52 -1.31 -8.74 -18.44
CA GLU A 52 -0.39 -9.52 -17.62
C GLU A 52 -1.14 -10.34 -16.56
N SER A 53 -2.17 -9.76 -15.93
CA SER A 53 -3.05 -10.47 -15.01
C SER A 53 -3.72 -11.68 -15.69
N ALA A 54 -4.25 -11.50 -16.90
CA ALA A 54 -4.86 -12.58 -17.67
C ALA A 54 -3.85 -13.68 -18.03
N ARG A 55 -2.63 -13.30 -18.42
CA ARG A 55 -1.54 -14.23 -18.73
C ARG A 55 -1.13 -15.06 -17.51
N LEU A 56 -0.90 -14.41 -16.36
CA LEU A 56 -0.53 -15.09 -15.12
C LEU A 56 -1.60 -16.09 -14.68
N LYS A 57 -2.88 -15.68 -14.76
CA LYS A 57 -4.01 -16.55 -14.46
C LYS A 57 -4.01 -17.80 -15.36
N ALA A 58 -3.97 -17.63 -16.68
CA ALA A 58 -4.01 -18.74 -17.62
C ALA A 58 -2.85 -19.73 -17.41
N ASN A 59 -1.66 -19.19 -17.12
CA ASN A 59 -0.44 -19.99 -17.07
C ASN A 59 -0.21 -20.66 -15.72
N TYR A 60 -0.59 -20.02 -14.61
CA TYR A 60 -0.13 -20.44 -13.28
C TYR A 60 -1.24 -20.73 -12.25
N GLN A 61 -2.48 -20.28 -12.47
CA GLN A 61 -3.58 -20.53 -11.52
C GLN A 61 -3.76 -22.04 -11.28
N GLY A 62 -3.71 -22.44 -10.00
CA GLY A 62 -3.88 -23.84 -9.58
C GLY A 62 -2.71 -24.77 -9.89
N LYS A 63 -1.62 -24.27 -10.50
CA LYS A 63 -0.49 -25.09 -10.96
C LYS A 63 0.75 -24.96 -10.06
N LEU A 64 0.85 -23.89 -9.27
CA LEU A 64 2.06 -23.55 -8.49
C LEU A 64 2.60 -24.70 -7.63
N ALA A 65 1.74 -25.45 -6.94
CA ALA A 65 2.17 -26.56 -6.10
C ALA A 65 2.85 -27.68 -6.90
N ALA A 66 2.34 -27.98 -8.10
CA ALA A 66 2.93 -28.98 -8.99
C ALA A 66 4.25 -28.49 -9.61
N MET A 67 4.42 -27.18 -9.76
CA MET A 67 5.61 -26.54 -10.33
C MET A 67 6.73 -26.33 -9.30
N GLY A 68 6.40 -26.32 -8.00
CA GLY A 68 7.31 -25.95 -6.92
C GLY A 68 8.54 -26.85 -6.74
N GLY A 69 8.58 -28.01 -7.40
CA GLY A 69 9.79 -28.84 -7.48
C GLY A 69 10.88 -28.25 -8.36
N ASP A 70 10.53 -27.33 -9.26
CA ASP A 70 11.47 -26.56 -10.08
C ASP A 70 11.54 -25.11 -9.55
N GLY A 71 12.58 -24.84 -8.76
CA GLY A 71 12.81 -23.51 -8.19
C GLY A 71 13.07 -22.42 -9.23
N ALA A 72 13.59 -22.77 -10.41
CA ALA A 72 13.85 -21.80 -11.47
C ALA A 72 12.55 -21.37 -12.15
N GLU A 73 11.63 -22.30 -12.41
CA GLU A 73 10.29 -21.98 -12.89
C GLU A 73 9.50 -21.18 -11.86
N LEU A 74 9.54 -21.56 -10.59
CA LEU A 74 8.86 -20.79 -9.53
C LEU A 74 9.38 -19.35 -9.45
N ALA A 75 10.70 -19.16 -9.52
CA ALA A 75 11.30 -17.82 -9.51
C ALA A 75 10.85 -16.96 -10.70
N LYS A 76 10.59 -17.54 -11.88
CA LYS A 76 10.05 -16.79 -13.03
C LYS A 76 8.64 -16.27 -12.75
N VAL A 77 7.79 -17.08 -12.13
CA VAL A 77 6.42 -16.68 -11.80
C VAL A 77 6.41 -15.57 -10.75
N ILE A 78 7.24 -15.70 -9.71
CA ILE A 78 7.38 -14.69 -8.66
C ILE A 78 7.80 -13.35 -9.27
N LYS A 79 8.86 -13.34 -10.10
CA LYS A 79 9.33 -12.11 -10.76
C LYS A 79 8.27 -11.47 -11.66
N ALA A 80 7.50 -12.27 -12.37
CA ALA A 80 6.42 -11.75 -13.21
C ALA A 80 5.29 -11.14 -12.36
N TYR A 81 4.94 -11.78 -11.25
CA TYR A 81 3.96 -11.25 -10.31
C TYR A 81 4.43 -9.96 -9.63
N GLU A 82 5.70 -9.89 -9.22
CA GLU A 82 6.31 -8.68 -8.63
C GLU A 82 6.26 -7.52 -9.62
N ALA A 83 6.65 -7.73 -10.88
CA ALA A 83 6.56 -6.69 -11.91
C ALA A 83 5.13 -6.18 -12.13
N LEU A 84 4.13 -7.08 -12.12
CA LEU A 84 2.73 -6.70 -12.16
C LEU A 84 2.32 -5.90 -10.91
N SER A 85 2.74 -6.34 -9.73
CA SER A 85 2.44 -5.67 -8.45
C SER A 85 3.02 -4.26 -8.41
N ASP A 86 4.24 -4.06 -8.90
CA ASP A 86 4.88 -2.74 -8.98
C ASP A 86 4.12 -1.81 -9.93
N LEU A 87 3.72 -2.31 -11.10
CA LEU A 87 2.92 -1.56 -12.07
C LEU A 87 1.55 -1.15 -11.49
N MET A 88 0.87 -2.08 -10.82
CA MET A 88 -0.40 -1.82 -10.14
C MET A 88 -0.24 -0.86 -8.96
N GLY A 89 0.86 -0.95 -8.22
CA GLY A 89 1.20 -0.03 -7.13
C GLY A 89 1.40 1.40 -7.64
N LYS A 90 2.12 1.56 -8.75
CA LYS A 90 2.27 2.86 -9.44
C LYS A 90 0.90 3.43 -9.85
N LEU A 91 0.00 2.61 -10.40
CA LEU A 91 -1.34 3.03 -10.83
C LEU A 91 -2.27 3.41 -9.66
N GLY A 92 -2.09 2.82 -8.49
CA GLY A 92 -2.94 3.04 -7.31
C GLY A 92 -2.41 4.08 -6.31
N SER A 93 -1.31 4.77 -6.64
CA SER A 93 -0.67 5.77 -5.80
C SER A 93 -1.36 7.14 -5.87
#